data_AF-A0A967W510-F1
#
_entry.id   AF-A0A967W510-F1
#
_cell.length_a   1.000
_cell.length_b   1.000
_cell.length_c   1.000
_cell.angle_alpha   90.00
_cell.angle_beta   90.00
_cell.angle_gamma   90.00
#
_symmetry.space_group_name_H-M   'P 1'
#
loop_
_entity.id
_entity.type
_entity.pdbx_description
1 polymer ?
#
loop_
_entity_poly.entity_id
_entity_poly.type
_entity_poly.pdbx_seq_one_letter_code
_entity_poly.pdbx_strand_id
1 'polypeptide(L)'
;MQSPTTKITRSKVWTSIFRTGNPDSPYKRSLLIFNNLFLHFLPTKVKKDSLRLGATFYLGYASAILFLILVASGVLLMLYYRPSVPQAYYDMKDLAYVVTSGNFLRNMHRWAAH
;
A
#
# COMPACT_ATOMS: atom_id res chain seq x y z
N MET A 1 18.65 -33.18 -16.54
CA MET A 1 17.59 -32.30 -17.10
C MET A 1 17.59 -31.01 -16.29
N GLN A 2 17.72 -29.83 -16.92
CA GLN A 2 17.70 -28.54 -16.20
C GLN A 2 16.25 -28.16 -15.86
N SER A 3 15.98 -27.93 -14.57
CA SER A 3 14.65 -27.54 -14.09
C SER A 3 14.20 -26.22 -14.75
N PRO A 4 12.91 -26.06 -15.12
CA PRO A 4 12.39 -24.80 -15.69
C PRO A 4 12.67 -23.57 -14.81
N THR A 5 12.80 -23.76 -13.49
CA THR A 5 13.18 -22.68 -12.56
C THR A 5 14.58 -22.14 -12.81
N THR A 6 15.57 -22.97 -13.16
CA THR A 6 16.95 -22.49 -13.36
C THR A 6 17.11 -21.67 -14.62
N LYS A 7 16.25 -21.87 -15.64
CA LYS A 7 16.21 -21.02 -16.84
C LYS A 7 15.77 -19.59 -16.53
N ILE A 8 14.77 -19.42 -15.67
CA ILE A 8 14.22 -18.10 -15.32
C ILE A 8 15.24 -17.32 -14.47
N THR A 9 15.79 -17.94 -13.44
CA THR A 9 16.73 -17.31 -12.50
C THR A 9 18.06 -16.93 -13.16
N ARG A 10 18.44 -17.59 -14.28
CA ARG A 10 19.64 -17.26 -15.05
C ARG A 10 19.38 -16.34 -16.25
N SER A 11 18.14 -15.86 -16.44
CA SER A 11 17.86 -14.89 -17.50
C SER A 11 18.58 -13.57 -17.22
N LYS A 12 19.06 -12.89 -18.28
CA LYS A 12 19.70 -11.57 -18.16
C LYS A 12 18.81 -10.55 -17.41
N VAL A 13 17.51 -10.63 -17.65
CA VAL A 13 16.50 -9.80 -16.98
C VAL A 13 16.50 -10.07 -15.47
N TRP A 14 16.43 -11.34 -15.06
CA TRP A 14 16.41 -11.70 -13.64
C TRP A 14 17.69 -11.29 -12.90
N THR A 15 18.86 -11.55 -13.49
CA THR A 15 20.15 -11.21 -12.86
C THR A 15 20.37 -9.70 -12.77
N SER A 16 19.70 -8.90 -13.62
CA SER A 16 19.76 -7.43 -13.55
C SER A 16 18.96 -6.85 -12.36
N ILE A 17 17.82 -7.46 -12.03
CA ILE A 17 16.91 -7.05 -10.96
C ILE A 17 17.39 -7.61 -9.60
N PHE A 18 17.81 -8.87 -9.57
CA PHE A 18 18.29 -9.56 -8.38
C PHE A 18 19.79 -9.88 -8.51
N ARG A 19 20.61 -8.85 -8.25
CA ARG A 19 22.07 -8.88 -8.41
C ARG A 19 22.80 -9.85 -7.48
N THR A 20 22.17 -10.22 -6.35
CA THR A 20 22.77 -11.09 -5.32
C THR A 20 22.69 -12.60 -5.68
N GLY A 21 21.94 -12.99 -6.71
CA GLY A 21 21.78 -14.39 -7.13
C GLY A 21 20.90 -15.22 -6.19
N ASN A 22 21.03 -16.55 -6.22
CA ASN A 22 20.18 -17.44 -5.42
C ASN A 22 20.50 -17.30 -3.91
N PRO A 23 19.50 -17.06 -3.04
CA PRO A 23 19.72 -16.79 -1.63
C PRO A 23 19.87 -18.08 -0.80
N ASP A 24 21.01 -18.75 -0.98
CA ASP A 24 21.32 -20.05 -0.35
C ASP A 24 21.70 -19.94 1.14
N SER A 25 22.25 -18.79 1.55
CA SER A 25 22.72 -18.53 2.92
C SER A 25 21.96 -17.39 3.61
N PRO A 26 21.92 -17.33 4.96
CA PRO A 26 21.29 -16.23 5.69
C PRO A 26 21.87 -14.86 5.35
N TYR A 27 23.18 -14.82 5.08
CA TYR A 27 23.88 -13.62 4.62
C TYR A 27 23.37 -13.19 3.24
N LYS A 28 23.35 -14.09 2.25
CA LYS A 28 22.86 -13.78 0.90
C LYS A 28 21.40 -13.34 0.89
N ARG A 29 20.53 -13.94 1.72
CA ARG A 29 19.12 -13.52 1.91
C ARG A 29 19.01 -12.07 2.37
N SER A 30 19.82 -11.70 3.36
CA SER A 30 19.82 -10.34 3.90
C SER A 30 20.39 -9.35 2.89
N LEU A 31 21.48 -9.72 2.22
CA LEU A 31 22.13 -8.91 1.19
C LEU A 31 21.21 -8.66 -0.03
N LEU A 32 20.35 -9.62 -0.39
CA LEU A 32 19.36 -9.46 -1.45
C LEU A 32 18.32 -8.39 -1.13
N ILE A 33 17.92 -8.30 0.14
CA ILE A 33 17.00 -7.28 0.63
C ILE A 33 17.68 -5.90 0.72
N PHE A 34 18.93 -5.83 1.20
CA PHE A 34 19.68 -4.57 1.28
C PHE A 34 20.07 -4.00 -0.09
N ASN A 35 20.38 -4.86 -1.06
CA ASN A 35 20.79 -4.43 -2.41
C ASN A 35 19.61 -4.10 -3.33
N ASN A 36 18.36 -4.21 -2.86
CA ASN A 36 17.18 -3.94 -3.66
C ASN A 36 16.29 -2.89 -2.97
N LEU A 37 16.09 -1.76 -3.63
CA LEU A 37 15.32 -0.63 -3.10
C LEU A 37 13.91 -1.04 -2.66
N PHE A 38 13.23 -1.89 -3.44
CA PHE A 38 11.86 -2.30 -3.14
C PHE A 38 11.80 -3.26 -1.96
N LEU A 39 12.76 -4.17 -1.85
CA LEU A 39 12.81 -5.11 -0.73
C LEU A 39 13.31 -4.45 0.55
N HIS A 40 14.06 -3.35 0.47
CA HIS A 40 14.61 -2.65 1.63
C HIS A 40 13.54 -2.20 2.64
N PHE A 41 12.35 -1.86 2.16
CA PHE A 41 11.21 -1.51 3.01
C PHE A 41 10.66 -2.70 3.81
N LEU A 42 10.95 -3.93 3.39
CA LEU A 42 10.48 -5.15 4.03
C LEU A 42 11.51 -5.63 5.07
N PRO A 43 11.05 -6.11 6.24
CA PRO A 43 11.95 -6.63 7.27
C PRO A 43 12.66 -7.90 6.79
N THR A 44 13.98 -7.97 7.00
CA THR A 44 14.81 -9.13 6.65
C THR A 44 14.55 -10.35 7.51
N LYS A 45 14.08 -10.13 8.74
CA LYS A 45 13.74 -11.17 9.72
C LYS A 45 12.53 -10.73 10.53
N VAL A 46 11.60 -11.65 10.70
CA VAL A 46 10.40 -11.49 11.55
C VAL A 46 10.32 -12.67 12.51
N LYS A 47 9.94 -12.42 13.76
CA LYS A 47 9.70 -13.49 14.75
C LYS A 47 8.46 -14.28 14.34
N LYS A 48 8.49 -15.61 14.46
CA LYS A 48 7.36 -16.47 14.11
C LYS A 48 6.11 -16.15 14.92
N ASP A 49 6.26 -15.78 16.19
CA ASP A 49 5.14 -15.41 17.05
C ASP A 49 4.45 -14.12 16.60
N SER A 50 5.18 -13.18 16.00
CA SER A 50 4.62 -11.96 15.43
C SER A 50 3.79 -12.22 14.16
N LEU A 51 3.94 -13.39 13.53
CA LEU A 51 3.13 -13.82 12.39
C LEU A 51 1.84 -14.53 12.83
N ARG A 52 1.66 -14.80 14.13
CA ARG A 52 0.42 -15.39 14.64
C ARG A 52 -0.70 -14.35 14.50
N LEU A 53 -1.80 -14.75 13.88
CA LEU A 53 -2.95 -13.88 13.58
C LEU A 53 -3.49 -13.15 14.83
N GLY A 54 -3.36 -13.77 16.01
CA GLY A 54 -3.79 -13.19 17.28
C GLY A 54 -2.81 -12.22 17.94
N ALA A 55 -1.59 -12.04 17.43
CA ALA A 55 -0.59 -11.17 18.04
C ALA A 55 -0.90 -9.68 17.83
N THR A 56 -1.50 -9.32 16.70
CA THR A 56 -1.85 -7.92 16.37
C THR A 56 -3.16 -7.76 15.61
N PHE A 57 -3.91 -8.85 15.38
CA PHE A 57 -5.20 -8.85 14.66
C PHE A 57 -5.18 -8.10 13.32
N TYR A 58 -4.02 -7.98 12.68
CA TYR A 58 -3.81 -7.14 11.50
C TYR A 58 -4.18 -5.65 11.68
N LEU A 59 -4.25 -5.11 12.91
CA LEU A 59 -4.61 -3.70 13.13
C LEU A 59 -3.74 -2.72 12.32
N GLY A 60 -2.45 -3.00 12.19
CA GLY A 60 -1.55 -2.16 11.39
C GLY A 60 -1.84 -2.22 9.88
N TYR A 61 -2.28 -3.37 9.37
CA TYR A 61 -2.67 -3.51 7.97
C TYR A 61 -4.06 -2.89 7.72
N ALA A 62 -4.99 -3.08 8.66
CA ALA A 62 -6.31 -2.45 8.63
C ALA A 62 -6.20 -0.92 8.66
N SER A 63 -5.37 -0.35 9.53
CA SER A 63 -5.15 1.10 9.59
C SER A 63 -4.48 1.64 8.34
N ALA A 64 -3.52 0.92 7.75
CA ALA A 64 -2.91 1.29 6.47
C ALA A 64 -3.94 1.29 5.32
N ILE A 65 -4.84 0.31 5.26
CA ILE A 65 -5.94 0.30 4.28
C ILE A 65 -6.88 1.47 4.50
N LEU A 66 -7.31 1.72 5.75
CA LEU A 66 -8.19 2.85 6.07
C LEU A 66 -7.54 4.19 5.71
N PHE A 67 -6.23 4.34 5.94
CA PHE A 67 -5.48 5.51 5.51
C PHE A 67 -5.48 5.68 3.99
N LEU A 68 -5.29 4.61 3.22
CA LEU A 68 -5.38 4.68 1.75
C LEU A 68 -6.79 5.07 1.27
N ILE A 69 -7.84 4.53 1.90
CA ILE A 69 -9.24 4.90 1.61
C ILE A 69 -9.48 6.38 1.95
N LEU A 70 -8.97 6.85 3.09
CA LEU A 70 -9.06 8.24 3.52
C LEU A 70 -8.39 9.19 2.50
N VAL A 71 -7.16 8.88 2.07
CA VAL A 71 -6.44 9.69 1.09
C VAL A 71 -7.16 9.69 -0.25
N ALA A 72 -7.55 8.53 -0.77
CA ALA A 72 -8.22 8.44 -2.07
C ALA A 72 -9.56 9.19 -2.08
N SER A 73 -10.40 8.96 -1.07
CA SER A 73 -11.68 9.69 -0.94
C SER A 73 -11.48 11.18 -0.70
N GLY A 74 -10.45 11.57 0.05
CA GLY A 74 -10.12 12.97 0.31
C GLY A 74 -9.70 13.72 -0.95
N VAL A 75 -8.81 13.13 -1.75
CA VAL A 75 -8.40 13.71 -3.04
C VAL A 75 -9.60 13.88 -3.97
N LEU A 76 -10.48 12.89 -4.05
CA LEU A 76 -11.70 13.01 -4.85
C LEU A 76 -12.62 14.15 -4.36
N LEU A 77 -12.78 14.31 -3.04
CA LEU A 77 -13.56 15.41 -2.45
C LEU A 77 -12.93 16.78 -2.76
N MET A 78 -11.60 16.89 -2.75
CA MET A 78 -10.87 18.12 -3.07
C MET A 78 -11.12 18.60 -4.51
N LEU A 79 -11.42 17.70 -5.46
CA LEU A 79 -11.75 18.10 -6.83
C LEU A 79 -13.08 18.86 -6.94
N TYR A 80 -14.00 18.64 -5.99
CA TYR A 80 -15.32 19.29 -5.94
C TYR A 80 -15.42 20.39 -4.89
N TYR A 81 -14.41 20.54 -4.02
CA TYR A 81 -14.41 21.50 -2.93
C TYR A 81 -13.52 22.71 -3.23
N ARG A 82 -14.08 23.93 -3.12
CA ARG A 82 -13.30 25.17 -3.21
C ARG A 82 -12.96 25.70 -1.82
N PRO A 83 -11.68 26.02 -1.54
CA PRO A 83 -11.25 26.54 -0.25
C PRO A 83 -11.58 28.03 -0.10
N SER A 84 -12.87 28.37 -0.10
CA SER A 84 -13.37 29.74 -0.02
C SER A 84 -14.64 29.79 0.83
N VAL A 85 -14.65 30.66 1.86
CA VAL A 85 -15.75 30.78 2.83
C VAL A 85 -17.13 30.95 2.18
N PRO A 86 -17.35 31.86 1.21
CA PRO A 86 -18.68 32.04 0.60
C PRO A 86 -19.12 30.84 -0.25
N GLN A 87 -18.18 30.02 -0.76
CA GLN A 87 -18.46 28.93 -1.69
C GLN A 87 -18.58 27.57 -1.00
N ALA A 88 -17.93 27.38 0.15
CA ALA A 88 -17.85 26.11 0.86
C ALA A 88 -19.24 25.52 1.20
N TYR A 89 -20.21 26.35 1.55
CA TYR A 89 -21.57 25.88 1.85
C TYR A 89 -22.30 25.35 0.60
N TYR A 90 -22.14 26.02 -0.54
CA TYR A 90 -22.73 25.59 -1.81
C TYR A 90 -22.07 24.32 -2.32
N ASP A 91 -20.74 24.24 -2.23
CA ASP A 91 -20.00 23.03 -2.61
C ASP A 91 -20.47 21.82 -1.77
N MET A 92 -20.72 21.98 -0.47
CA MET A 92 -21.30 20.90 0.35
C MET A 92 -22.69 20.45 -0.12
N LYS A 93 -23.53 21.37 -0.62
CA LYS A 93 -24.83 21.03 -1.20
C LYS A 93 -24.69 20.32 -2.53
N ASP A 94 -23.78 20.77 -3.39
CA ASP A 94 -23.52 20.14 -4.68
C ASP A 94 -23.00 18.72 -4.50
N LEU A 95 -22.11 18.48 -3.54
CA LEU A 95 -21.68 17.12 -3.17
C LEU A 95 -22.82 16.24 -2.65
N ALA A 96 -23.82 16.82 -2.00
CA ALA A 96 -24.94 16.06 -1.45
C ALA A 96 -26.00 15.68 -2.50
N TYR A 97 -26.27 16.57 -3.47
CA TYR A 97 -27.44 16.47 -4.35
C TYR A 97 -27.12 16.43 -5.85
N VAL A 98 -25.96 16.92 -6.27
CA VAL A 98 -25.61 17.09 -7.70
C VAL A 98 -24.57 16.06 -8.13
N VAL A 99 -23.56 15.79 -7.28
CA VAL A 99 -22.49 14.83 -7.58
C VAL A 99 -22.99 13.40 -7.38
N THR A 100 -22.94 12.59 -8.44
CA THR A 100 -23.22 11.15 -8.37
C THR A 100 -22.33 10.49 -7.31
N SER A 101 -22.95 9.81 -6.34
CA SER A 101 -22.26 9.18 -5.20
C SER A 101 -21.48 10.14 -4.29
N GLY A 102 -21.69 11.46 -4.36
CA GLY A 102 -20.96 12.42 -3.53
C GLY A 102 -21.19 12.23 -2.02
N ASN A 103 -22.44 11.94 -1.63
CA ASN A 103 -22.78 11.59 -0.24
C ASN A 103 -22.09 10.29 0.23
N PHE A 104 -21.98 9.29 -0.64
CA PHE A 104 -21.28 8.04 -0.33
C PHE A 104 -19.78 8.30 -0.11
N LEU A 105 -19.12 9.02 -1.02
CA LEU A 105 -17.70 9.36 -0.91
C LEU A 105 -17.40 10.14 0.37
N ARG A 106 -18.25 11.11 0.72
CA ARG A 106 -18.11 11.91 1.94
C ARG A 106 -18.28 11.06 3.21
N ASN A 107 -19.27 10.17 3.25
CA ASN A 107 -19.46 9.27 4.39
C ASN A 107 -18.33 8.26 4.51
N MET A 108 -17.84 7.72 3.39
CA MET A 108 -16.68 6.83 3.38
C MET A 108 -15.42 7.52 3.90
N HIS A 109 -15.16 8.76 3.50
CA HIS A 109 -14.04 9.56 4.01
C HIS A 109 -14.15 9.76 5.53
N ARG A 110 -15.36 10.06 6.02
CA ARG A 110 -15.61 10.20 7.46
C ARG A 110 -15.41 8.89 8.22
N TRP A 111 -15.96 7.77 7.73
CA TRP A 111 -15.79 6.46 8.37
C TRP A 111 -14.33 6.00 8.41
N ALA A 112 -13.55 6.30 7.38
CA ALA A 112 -12.12 5.99 7.36
C ALA A 112 -11.29 6.86 8.32
N ALA A 113 -11.82 8.00 8.76
CA ALA A 113 -11.16 8.92 9.68
C ALA A 113 -11.48 8.67 11.17
N HIS A 114 -12.56 7.95 11.46
CA HIS A 114 -13.03 7.63 12.81
C HIS A 114 -12.42 6.33 13.34
#